data_AF-A0A1Q4FS07-F1
#
_entry.id   AF-A0A1Q4FS07-F1
#
_cell.length_a   1.000
_cell.length_b   1.000
_cell.length_c   1.000
_cell.angle_alpha   90.00
_cell.angle_beta   90.00
_cell.angle_gamma   90.00
#
_symmetry.space_group_name_H-M   'P 1'
#
loop_
_entity.id
_entity.type
_entity.pdbx_description
1 polymer ?
#
loop_
_entity_poly.entity_id
_entity_poly.type
_entity_poly.pdbx_seq_one_letter_code
_entity_poly.pdbx_strand_id
1 'polypeptide(L)'
;MLKQQKRILFIDDDKSFKIVAILKRMGWINTKIVTDLVSLDSPQLQEADVVLVDIQGVGKRMAYHDEGLGLALAIKRRFPSKKLIIYSAQDDGTRFHEALQEADYSLSKTAEPIRFEEVIIRVITQ
;
A
#
# COMPACT_ATOMS: atom_id res chain seq x y z
N MET A 1 4.20 12.81 17.38
CA MET A 1 3.76 13.66 16.25
C MET A 1 3.73 12.90 14.93
N LEU A 2 4.81 12.19 14.53
CA LEU A 2 4.89 11.45 13.25
C LEU A 2 3.63 10.65 12.89
N LYS A 3 3.18 9.74 13.77
CA LYS A 3 2.03 8.85 13.51
C LYS A 3 0.70 9.58 13.25
N GLN A 4 0.52 10.77 13.83
CA GLN A 4 -0.70 11.57 13.70
C GLN A 4 -0.68 12.50 12.48
N GLN A 5 0.50 12.78 11.93
CA GLN A 5 0.64 13.64 10.75
C GLN A 5 0.59 12.83 9.46
N LYS A 6 1.05 11.58 9.49
CA LYS A 6 1.15 10.72 8.33
C LYS A 6 -0.16 10.05 7.97
N ARG A 7 -0.51 10.09 6.69
CA ARG A 7 -1.70 9.47 6.11
C ARG A 7 -1.30 8.19 5.40
N ILE A 8 -1.94 7.09 5.78
CA ILE A 8 -1.67 5.76 5.24
C ILE A 8 -2.89 5.30 4.48
N LEU A 9 -2.70 4.86 3.24
CA LEU A 9 -3.76 4.30 2.41
C LEU A 9 -3.45 2.85 2.09
N PHE A 10 -4.37 1.96 2.46
CA PHE A 10 -4.42 0.59 1.95
C PHE A 10 -5.32 0.55 0.72
N ILE A 11 -4.86 -0.11 -0.33
CA ILE A 11 -5.64 -0.45 -1.52
C ILE A 11 -5.75 -1.97 -1.53
N ASP A 12 -6.91 -2.47 -1.12
CA ASP A 12 -7.20 -3.88 -0.90
C ASP A 12 -8.70 -4.11 -1.07
N ASP A 13 -9.08 -5.08 -1.89
CA ASP A 13 -10.48 -5.42 -2.09
C ASP A 13 -11.10 -6.11 -0.86
N ASP A 14 -10.27 -6.70 0.01
CA ASP A 14 -10.68 -7.25 1.30
C ASP A 14 -10.77 -6.19 2.41
N LYS A 15 -11.99 -5.70 2.65
CA LYS A 15 -12.29 -4.78 3.75
C LYS A 15 -12.27 -5.41 5.14
N SER A 16 -12.18 -6.75 5.26
CA SER A 16 -12.13 -7.43 6.55
C SER A 16 -10.78 -7.26 7.26
N PHE A 17 -9.83 -6.61 6.58
CA PHE A 17 -8.44 -6.52 7.01
C PHE A 17 -8.25 -5.79 8.34
N LYS A 18 -8.04 -6.59 9.41
CA LYS A 18 -7.93 -6.14 10.80
C LYS A 18 -6.76 -5.18 11.04
N ILE A 19 -5.76 -5.16 10.17
CA ILE A 19 -4.54 -4.36 10.38
C ILE A 19 -4.85 -2.88 10.49
N VAL A 20 -5.81 -2.36 9.70
CA VAL A 20 -6.14 -0.92 9.69
C VAL A 20 -6.64 -0.49 11.06
N ALA A 21 -7.48 -1.32 11.68
CA ALA A 21 -7.97 -1.08 13.04
C ALA A 21 -6.84 -1.21 14.07
N ILE A 22 -5.91 -2.16 13.89
CA ILE A 22 -4.75 -2.32 14.77
C ILE A 22 -3.81 -1.11 14.68
N LEU A 23 -3.43 -0.68 13.47
CA LEU A 23 -2.57 0.49 13.24
C LEU A 23 -3.17 1.77 13.81
N LYS A 24 -4.49 1.96 13.69
CA LYS A 24 -5.19 3.06 14.34
C LYS A 24 -5.04 3.02 15.86
N ARG A 25 -5.18 1.85 16.49
CA ARG A 25 -4.94 1.67 17.94
C ARG A 25 -3.48 1.90 18.33
N MET A 26 -2.53 1.65 17.43
CA MET A 26 -1.10 1.92 17.62
C MET A 26 -0.71 3.40 17.40
N GLY A 27 -1.68 4.26 17.06
CA GLY A 27 -1.51 5.71 16.93
C GLY A 27 -1.51 6.25 15.50
N TRP A 28 -1.59 5.39 14.48
CA TRP A 28 -1.72 5.79 13.07
C TRP A 28 -3.16 6.12 12.71
N ILE A 29 -3.69 7.17 13.33
CA ILE A 29 -5.11 7.54 13.28
C ILE A 29 -5.62 7.82 11.86
N ASN A 30 -4.74 8.31 10.97
CA ASN A 30 -5.06 8.63 9.57
C ASN A 30 -4.81 7.46 8.61
N THR A 31 -5.12 6.24 9.05
CA THR A 31 -5.06 5.04 8.19
C THR A 31 -6.43 4.79 7.54
N LYS A 32 -6.46 4.62 6.22
CA LYS A 32 -7.68 4.33 5.45
C LYS A 32 -7.48 3.09 4.57
N ILE A 33 -8.59 2.49 4.16
CA ILE A 33 -8.63 1.39 3.18
C ILE A 33 -9.67 1.73 2.11
N VAL A 34 -9.31 1.47 0.85
CA VAL A 34 -10.19 1.56 -0.31
C VAL A 34 -10.12 0.24 -1.08
N THR A 35 -11.22 -0.16 -1.71
CA THR A 35 -11.28 -1.44 -2.43
C THR A 35 -10.53 -1.43 -3.75
N ASP A 36 -10.51 -0.27 -4.41
CA ASP A 36 -9.78 -0.06 -5.64
C ASP A 36 -9.73 1.45 -5.94
N LEU A 37 -8.86 1.87 -6.85
CA LEU A 37 -8.83 3.21 -7.39
C LEU A 37 -9.57 3.27 -8.73
N VAL A 38 -10.23 4.39 -9.00
CA VAL A 38 -10.83 4.70 -10.30
C VAL A 38 -9.99 5.69 -11.11
N SER A 39 -9.05 6.37 -10.44
CA SER A 39 -8.10 7.31 -11.03
C SER A 39 -6.92 7.51 -10.10
N LEU A 40 -5.73 7.77 -10.66
CA LEU A 40 -4.55 8.19 -9.93
C LEU A 40 -4.68 9.61 -9.35
N ASP A 41 -5.68 10.38 -9.76
CA ASP A 41 -5.99 11.70 -9.22
C ASP A 41 -6.95 11.66 -8.02
N SER A 42 -7.29 10.46 -7.53
CA SER A 42 -8.15 10.33 -6.34
C SER A 42 -7.56 11.08 -5.14
N PRO A 43 -8.36 11.89 -4.41
CA PRO A 43 -7.86 12.63 -3.25
C PRO A 43 -7.22 11.72 -2.20
N GLN A 44 -7.77 10.52 -2.00
CA GLN A 44 -7.24 9.53 -1.07
C GLN A 44 -5.79 9.14 -1.41
N LEU A 45 -5.49 8.92 -2.70
CA LEU A 45 -4.14 8.60 -3.14
C LEU A 45 -3.22 9.83 -3.04
N GLN A 46 -3.67 11.00 -3.51
CA GLN A 46 -2.85 12.20 -3.52
C GLN A 46 -2.44 12.60 -2.10
N GLU A 47 -3.37 12.56 -1.15
CA GLU A 47 -3.16 12.91 0.25
C GLU A 47 -2.32 11.88 1.02
N ALA A 48 -2.23 10.63 0.57
CA ALA A 48 -1.50 9.59 1.26
C ALA A 48 0.03 9.82 1.22
N ASP A 49 0.67 9.78 2.39
CA ASP A 49 2.13 9.75 2.51
C ASP A 49 2.69 8.36 2.17
N VAL A 50 1.99 7.32 2.65
CA VAL A 50 2.33 5.92 2.44
C VAL A 50 1.15 5.18 1.85
N VAL A 51 1.40 4.39 0.81
CA VAL A 51 0.40 3.57 0.13
C VAL A 51 0.83 2.11 0.24
N LEU A 52 -0.06 1.27 0.75
CA LEU A 52 0.06 -0.18 0.75
C LEU A 52 -0.87 -0.75 -0.32
N VAL A 53 -0.32 -1.49 -1.27
CA VAL A 53 -1.07 -2.04 -2.41
C VAL A 53 -1.07 -3.56 -2.33
N ASP A 54 -2.26 -4.16 -2.25
CA ASP A 54 -2.40 -5.59 -2.48
C ASP A 54 -2.02 -5.92 -3.93
N ILE A 55 -1.36 -7.04 -4.17
CA ILE A 55 -1.02 -7.49 -5.53
C ILE A 55 -2.22 -8.08 -6.28
N GLN A 56 -3.26 -8.50 -5.56
CA GLN A 56 -4.47 -9.11 -6.12
C GLN A 56 -5.71 -8.26 -5.82
N GLY A 57 -6.76 -8.45 -6.60
CA GLY A 57 -8.08 -7.87 -6.35
C GLY A 57 -8.22 -6.39 -6.72
N VAL A 58 -7.11 -5.65 -6.82
CA VAL A 58 -7.09 -4.19 -7.03
C VAL A 58 -6.46 -3.82 -8.39
N GLY A 59 -6.58 -2.56 -8.80
CA GLY A 59 -6.15 -2.08 -10.13
C GLY A 59 -7.11 -2.42 -11.27
N LYS A 60 -8.15 -3.21 -10.99
CA LYS A 60 -9.12 -3.72 -11.97
C LYS A 60 -9.98 -2.61 -12.56
N ARG A 61 -10.41 -1.64 -11.74
CA ARG A 61 -11.24 -0.50 -12.20
C ARG A 61 -10.49 0.43 -13.15
N MET A 62 -9.17 0.38 -13.15
CA MET A 62 -8.31 1.13 -14.08
C MET A 62 -7.80 0.24 -15.23
N ALA A 63 -8.32 -0.98 -15.37
CA ALA A 63 -7.96 -1.95 -16.39
C ALA A 63 -6.46 -2.31 -16.44
N TYR A 64 -5.78 -2.31 -15.29
CA TYR A 64 -4.42 -2.85 -15.21
C TYR A 64 -4.47 -4.37 -15.32
N HIS A 65 -3.78 -4.89 -16.34
CA HIS A 65 -3.69 -6.33 -16.61
C HIS A 65 -3.06 -7.08 -15.42
N ASP A 66 -2.00 -6.50 -14.86
CA ASP A 66 -1.25 -7.09 -13.74
C ASP A 66 -1.81 -6.65 -12.37
N GLU A 67 -3.11 -6.31 -12.33
CA GLU A 67 -3.86 -5.94 -11.13
C GLU A 67 -3.10 -4.94 -10.24
N GLY A 68 -2.86 -5.30 -8.98
CA GLY A 68 -2.22 -4.44 -8.00
C GLY A 68 -0.76 -4.14 -8.30
N LEU A 69 -0.05 -5.03 -9.00
CA LEU A 69 1.32 -4.77 -9.45
C LEU A 69 1.34 -3.69 -10.53
N GLY A 70 0.42 -3.76 -11.49
CA GLY A 70 0.25 -2.72 -12.51
C GLY A 70 -0.13 -1.37 -11.88
N LEU A 71 -1.04 -1.39 -10.91
CA LEU A 71 -1.44 -0.19 -10.17
C LEU A 71 -0.26 0.41 -9.37
N ALA A 72 0.49 -0.43 -8.65
CA ALA A 72 1.65 -0.01 -7.87
C ALA A 72 2.71 0.66 -8.76
N LEU A 73 3.04 0.05 -9.89
CA LEU A 73 3.99 0.61 -10.85
C LEU A 73 3.52 1.95 -11.42
N ALA A 74 2.24 2.06 -11.77
CA ALA A 74 1.66 3.31 -12.26
C ALA A 74 1.69 4.42 -11.20
N ILE A 75 1.41 4.10 -9.93
CA ILE A 75 1.52 5.04 -8.80
C ILE A 75 2.96 5.52 -8.66
N LYS A 76 3.95 4.61 -8.65
CA LYS A 76 5.36 4.98 -8.46
C LYS A 76 5.88 5.84 -9.60
N ARG A 77 5.54 5.51 -10.85
CA ARG A 77 5.90 6.31 -12.03
C ARG A 77 5.29 7.71 -12.01
N ARG A 78 4.02 7.83 -11.59
CA ARG A 78 3.30 9.12 -11.52
C ARG A 78 3.76 9.98 -10.33
N PHE A 79 4.08 9.34 -9.21
CA PHE A 79 4.45 9.99 -7.96
C PHE A 79 5.73 9.34 -7.36
N PRO A 80 6.92 9.58 -7.93
CA PRO A 80 8.15 8.87 -7.51
C PRO A 80 8.52 9.05 -6.04
N SER A 81 8.17 10.20 -5.45
CA SER A 81 8.42 10.52 -4.04
C SER A 81 7.43 9.87 -3.07
N LYS A 82 6.30 9.32 -3.55
CA LYS A 82 5.31 8.66 -2.71
C LYS A 82 5.88 7.34 -2.19
N LYS A 83 5.69 7.07 -0.90
CA LYS A 83 6.14 5.83 -0.29
C LYS A 83 5.15 4.71 -0.62
N LEU A 84 5.62 3.70 -1.31
CA LEU A 84 4.84 2.62 -1.86
C LEU A 84 5.34 1.29 -1.29
N ILE A 85 4.45 0.57 -0.63
CA ILE A 85 4.72 -0.77 -0.11
C ILE A 85 3.79 -1.72 -0.86
N ILE A 86 4.36 -2.74 -1.48
CA ILE A 86 3.58 -3.86 -1.99
C ILE A 86 3.38 -4.83 -0.83
N TYR A 87 2.18 -5.37 -0.66
CA TYR A 87 1.96 -6.40 0.33
C TYR A 87 1.08 -7.54 -0.17
N SER A 88 1.50 -8.78 0.10
CA SER A 88 0.90 -9.97 -0.52
C SER A 88 0.85 -11.16 0.44
N ALA A 89 -0.11 -12.06 0.23
CA ALA A 89 -0.14 -13.36 0.90
C ALA A 89 0.60 -14.47 0.10
N GLN A 90 0.94 -14.21 -1.16
CA GLN A 90 1.71 -15.12 -2.02
C GLN A 90 3.22 -14.84 -1.94
N ASP A 91 4.01 -15.91 -1.86
CA ASP A 91 5.47 -15.86 -1.63
C ASP A 91 6.32 -16.19 -2.87
N ASP A 92 5.71 -16.61 -3.99
CA ASP A 92 6.41 -17.44 -4.98
C ASP A 92 6.16 -17.09 -6.46
N GLY A 93 4.98 -16.59 -6.87
CA GLY A 93 4.65 -16.43 -8.30
C GLY A 93 5.12 -15.15 -9.02
N THR A 94 5.38 -14.05 -8.29
CA THR A 94 5.48 -12.69 -8.88
C THR A 94 6.85 -12.04 -8.74
N ARG A 95 7.87 -12.77 -8.27
CA ARG A 95 9.20 -12.25 -7.85
C ARG A 95 9.96 -11.41 -8.88
N PHE A 96 9.59 -11.47 -10.16
CA PHE A 96 10.28 -10.75 -11.25
C PHE A 96 9.50 -9.55 -11.81
N HIS A 97 8.36 -9.18 -11.22
CA HIS A 97 7.60 -8.03 -11.69
C HIS A 97 8.31 -6.71 -11.35
N GLU A 98 8.42 -5.79 -12.32
CA GLU A 98 9.09 -4.48 -12.19
C GLU A 98 8.59 -3.69 -10.97
N ALA A 99 7.29 -3.74 -10.70
CA ALA A 99 6.69 -3.12 -9.51
C ALA A 99 7.37 -3.49 -8.18
N LEU A 100 7.87 -4.72 -8.03
CA LEU A 100 8.57 -5.15 -6.80
C LEU A 100 9.95 -4.51 -6.66
N GLN A 101 10.57 -4.11 -7.78
CA GLN A 101 11.85 -3.40 -7.80
C GLN A 101 11.66 -1.89 -7.54
N GLU A 102 10.57 -1.33 -8.08
CA GLU A 102 10.24 0.10 -7.96
C GLU A 102 9.58 0.47 -6.62
N ALA A 103 8.92 -0.47 -5.96
CA ALA A 103 8.33 -0.25 -4.65
C ALA A 103 9.41 -0.01 -3.57
N ASP A 104 9.10 0.83 -2.59
CA ASP A 104 10.03 1.12 -1.48
C ASP A 104 10.18 -0.08 -0.52
N TYR A 105 9.19 -0.99 -0.48
CA TYR A 105 9.27 -2.24 0.27
C TYR A 105 8.23 -3.28 -0.21
N SER A 106 8.50 -4.56 0.09
CA SER A 106 7.53 -5.67 -0.06
C SER A 106 7.30 -6.36 1.29
N LEU A 107 6.05 -6.49 1.71
CA LEU A 107 5.66 -7.01 3.03
C LEU A 107 4.66 -8.18 2.92
N SER A 108 4.84 -9.23 3.71
CA SER A 108 3.84 -10.31 3.76
C SER A 108 2.54 -9.85 4.45
N LYS A 109 1.38 -10.19 3.88
CA LYS A 109 0.04 -9.96 4.46
C LYS A 109 -0.16 -10.71 5.79
N THR A 110 0.58 -11.80 6.00
CA THR A 110 0.52 -12.60 7.23
C THR A 110 1.52 -12.12 8.29
N ALA A 111 2.28 -11.06 8.01
CA ALA A 111 3.21 -10.50 8.96
C ALA A 111 2.49 -9.98 10.22
N GLU A 112 3.19 -10.06 11.34
CA GLU A 112 2.70 -9.52 12.61
C GLU A 112 2.45 -8.01 12.51
N PRO A 113 1.45 -7.46 13.23
CA PRO A 113 1.12 -6.04 13.13
C PRO A 113 2.28 -5.07 13.37
N ILE A 114 3.22 -5.46 14.25
CA ILE A 114 4.42 -4.68 14.51
C ILE A 114 5.29 -4.52 13.25
N ARG A 115 5.33 -5.53 12.37
CA ARG A 115 6.08 -5.48 11.12
C ARG A 115 5.52 -4.44 10.15
N PHE A 116 4.20 -4.28 10.10
CA PHE A 116 3.59 -3.20 9.31
C PHE A 116 4.08 -1.84 9.80
N GLU A 117 4.06 -1.61 11.11
CA GLU A 117 4.56 -0.36 11.70
C GLU A 117 6.05 -0.13 11.42
N GLU A 118 6.89 -1.14 11.63
CA GLU A 118 8.33 -1.07 11.36
C GLU A 118 8.61 -0.68 9.91
N VAL A 119 7.92 -1.31 8.96
CA VAL A 119 8.08 -1.03 7.53
C VAL A 119 7.59 0.37 7.18
N ILE A 120 6.43 0.79 7.69
CA ILE A 120 5.90 2.14 7.49
C ILE A 120 6.91 3.19 7.99
N ILE A 121 7.46 3.01 9.19
CA ILE A 121 8.48 3.92 9.73
C ILE A 121 9.71 3.92 8.83
N ARG A 122 10.21 2.73 8.47
CA ARG A 122 11.40 2.56 7.63
C ARG A 122 11.30 3.29 6.30
N VAL A 123 10.16 3.20 5.59
CA VAL A 123 10.00 3.86 4.28
C VAL A 123 9.83 5.37 4.41
N ILE A 124 9.27 5.86 5.52
CA ILE A 124 9.10 7.31 5.78
C ILE A 124 10.44 7.97 6.16
N THR A 125 11.34 7.25 6.82
CA THR A 125 12.62 7.80 7.32
C THR A 125 13.79 7.71 6.33
N GLN A 126 13.59 7.08 5.17
CA GLN A 126 14.54 7.03 4.05
C GLN A 126 14.19 8.10 3.02
#